data_AF-A0A2L2YNS7-F1
#
_entry.id   AF-A0A2L2YNS7-F1
#
_cell.length_a   1.000
_cell.length_b   1.000
_cell.length_c   1.000
_cell.angle_alpha   90.00
_cell.angle_beta   90.00
_cell.angle_gamma   90.00
#
_symmetry.space_group_name_H-M   'P 1'
#
loop_
_entity.id
_entity.type
_entity.pdbx_description
1 polymer ?
#
loop_
_entity_poly.entity_id
_entity_poly.type
_entity_poly.pdbx_seq_one_letter_code
_entity_poly.pdbx_strand_id
1 'polypeptide(L)'
;VNQNFYFNSNINYCSNEPCPLSATCVNTDGSYSCVCNEGYKANGSDIRVDGCVDINECEESPAICPSQTKCVNIFGAFACVNDLTPSPVLDVRNILTVDVADYNRRLVAVLVISSILILVVVFAYAARREFRKSLEKF
;
A
#
# COMPACT_ATOMS: atom_id res chain seq x y z
N VAL A 1 -36.62 5.01 31.14
CA VAL A 1 -36.07 3.67 30.88
C VAL A 1 -34.57 3.84 30.69
N ASN A 2 -33.76 3.55 31.71
CA ASN A 2 -32.31 3.59 31.61
C ASN A 2 -31.86 2.42 30.74
N GLN A 3 -31.53 2.68 29.48
CA GLN A 3 -30.79 1.71 28.68
C GLN A 3 -29.36 1.72 29.20
N ASN A 4 -29.04 0.76 30.07
CA ASN A 4 -27.66 0.38 30.35
C ASN A 4 -27.04 -0.12 29.05
N PHE A 5 -26.46 0.81 28.29
CA PHE A 5 -25.52 0.52 27.22
C PHE A 5 -24.28 -0.09 27.88
N TYR A 6 -24.19 -1.41 27.91
CA TYR A 6 -22.95 -2.09 28.24
C TYR A 6 -21.96 -1.84 27.09
N PHE A 7 -21.11 -0.82 27.24
CA PHE A 7 -19.95 -0.62 26.39
C PHE A 7 -19.00 -1.79 26.62
N ASN A 8 -18.82 -2.65 25.62
CA ASN A 8 -17.96 -3.81 25.75
C ASN A 8 -16.50 -3.41 25.49
N SER A 9 -15.80 -3.03 26.54
CA SER A 9 -14.38 -2.68 26.51
C SER A 9 -13.45 -3.87 26.25
N ASN A 10 -13.97 -5.11 26.23
CA ASN A 10 -13.17 -6.31 25.92
C ASN A 10 -13.08 -6.60 24.42
N ILE A 11 -13.81 -5.85 23.58
CA ILE A 11 -13.71 -5.97 22.13
C ILE A 11 -12.59 -5.03 21.65
N ASN A 12 -11.58 -5.59 20.97
CA ASN A 12 -10.58 -4.79 20.26
C ASN A 12 -11.10 -4.44 18.86
N TYR A 13 -11.67 -3.24 18.74
CA TYR A 13 -12.22 -2.70 17.50
C TYR A 13 -11.15 -2.36 16.46
N CYS A 14 -9.88 -2.25 16.86
CA CYS A 14 -8.74 -2.02 15.96
C CYS A 14 -8.19 -3.30 15.30
N SER A 15 -8.69 -4.48 15.65
CA SER A 15 -8.18 -5.78 15.16
C SER A 15 -8.26 -5.95 13.63
N ASN A 16 -9.14 -5.20 12.96
CA ASN A 16 -9.36 -5.29 11.51
C ASN A 16 -8.90 -4.03 10.75
N GLU A 17 -7.96 -3.27 11.32
CA GLU A 17 -7.39 -2.08 10.67
C GLU A 17 -8.46 -1.13 10.08
N PRO A 18 -9.43 -0.66 10.89
CA PRO A 18 -10.61 0.04 10.37
C PRO A 18 -10.34 1.50 9.95
N CYS A 19 -9.09 1.97 10.07
CA CYS A 19 -8.69 3.34 9.81
C CYS A 19 -8.03 3.47 8.43
N PRO A 20 -8.11 4.65 7.81
CA PRO A 20 -7.45 4.90 6.53
C PRO A 20 -5.92 4.83 6.66
N LEU A 21 -5.23 4.83 5.52
CA LEU A 21 -3.78 4.98 5.48
C LEU A 21 -3.33 6.26 6.20
N SER A 22 -2.14 6.20 6.78
CA SER A 22 -1.55 7.30 7.57
C SER A 22 -2.38 7.72 8.79
N ALA A 23 -3.21 6.80 9.32
CA ALA A 23 -3.91 6.97 10.58
C ALA A 23 -3.68 5.79 11.53
N THR A 24 -3.62 6.06 12.81
CA THR A 24 -3.56 5.08 13.89
C THR A 24 -4.95 4.85 14.46
N CYS A 25 -5.32 3.58 14.62
CA CYS A 25 -6.53 3.19 15.33
C CYS A 25 -6.28 3.17 16.84
N VAL A 26 -7.15 3.82 17.60
CA VAL A 26 -7.15 3.83 19.06
C VAL A 26 -8.47 3.24 19.54
N ASN A 27 -8.41 2.16 20.32
CA ASN A 27 -9.60 1.63 20.97
C ASN A 27 -10.13 2.64 22.00
N THR A 28 -11.44 2.80 22.04
CA THR A 28 -12.14 3.63 23.01
C THR A 28 -13.23 2.80 23.70
N ASP A 29 -13.80 3.30 24.80
CA ASP A 29 -14.79 2.54 25.56
C ASP A 29 -16.02 2.21 24.70
N GLY A 30 -16.09 0.94 24.26
CA GLY A 30 -17.12 0.40 23.38
C GLY A 30 -17.08 0.90 21.93
N SER A 31 -15.95 1.43 21.46
CA SER A 31 -15.73 1.83 20.06
C SER A 31 -14.24 1.94 19.72
N TYR A 32 -13.91 2.68 18.66
CA TYR A 32 -12.57 3.14 18.31
C TYR A 32 -12.62 4.54 17.72
N SER A 33 -11.46 5.19 17.69
CA SER A 33 -11.22 6.43 16.96
C SER A 33 -10.00 6.29 16.05
N CYS A 34 -10.03 6.94 14.90
CA CYS A 34 -8.88 7.07 14.03
C CYS A 34 -8.22 8.43 14.25
N VAL A 35 -6.90 8.45 14.36
CA VAL A 35 -6.10 9.66 14.54
C VAL A 35 -5.06 9.70 13.43
N CYS A 36 -4.95 10.80 12.69
CA CYS A 36 -3.88 10.93 11.69
C CYS A 36 -2.51 10.82 12.37
N ASN A 37 -1.60 10.11 11.71
CA ASN A 37 -0.23 9.96 12.18
C ASN A 37 0.49 11.32 12.16
N GLU A 38 1.60 11.42 12.88
CA GLU A 38 2.47 12.59 12.82
C GLU A 38 2.88 12.89 11.36
N GLY A 39 2.88 14.18 11.00
CA GLY A 39 3.08 14.63 9.61
C GLY A 39 1.82 14.61 8.74
N TYR A 40 0.66 14.21 9.28
CA TYR A 40 -0.61 14.18 8.54
C TYR A 40 -1.74 14.92 9.28
N LYS A 41 -2.66 15.48 8.51
CA LYS A 41 -3.87 16.14 9.00
C LYS A 41 -5.14 15.55 8.36
N ALA A 42 -6.27 15.67 9.06
CA ALA A 42 -7.55 15.25 8.52
C ALA A 42 -7.92 16.11 7.31
N ASN A 43 -8.32 15.46 6.21
CA ASN A 43 -8.75 16.15 5.00
C ASN A 43 -10.17 16.75 5.13
N GLY A 44 -10.99 16.16 6.00
CA GLY A 44 -12.36 16.58 6.24
C GLY A 44 -12.80 16.30 7.67
N SER A 45 -14.12 16.26 7.89
CA SER A 45 -14.70 16.11 9.22
C SER A 45 -14.73 14.66 9.72
N ASP A 46 -14.71 13.68 8.81
CA ASP A 46 -14.65 12.26 9.17
C ASP A 46 -13.38 11.62 8.58
N ILE A 47 -12.38 11.40 9.43
CA ILE A 47 -11.11 10.74 9.05
C ILE A 47 -11.38 9.38 8.39
N ARG A 48 -12.42 8.64 8.79
CA ARG A 48 -12.71 7.31 8.25
C ARG A 48 -13.17 7.35 6.78
N VAL A 49 -13.67 8.51 6.33
CA VAL A 49 -14.17 8.72 4.97
C VAL A 49 -13.19 9.55 4.15
N ASP A 50 -12.73 10.67 4.70
CA ASP A 50 -11.95 11.68 3.99
C ASP A 50 -10.44 11.40 4.05
N GLY A 51 -10.01 10.58 5.01
CA GLY A 51 -8.62 10.17 5.19
C GLY A 51 -7.72 11.24 5.79
N CYS A 52 -6.43 10.91 5.81
CA CYS A 52 -5.36 11.77 6.27
C CYS A 52 -4.52 12.22 5.08
N VAL A 53 -4.24 13.51 5.01
CA VAL A 53 -3.39 14.13 3.99
C VAL A 53 -2.11 14.64 4.61
N ASP A 54 -1.05 14.59 3.82
CA ASP A 54 0.27 15.10 4.18
C ASP A 54 0.19 16.57 4.60
N ILE A 55 0.86 16.92 5.69
CA ILE A 55 1.07 18.31 6.09
C ILE A 55 2.23 18.83 5.27
N ASN A 56 2.05 19.96 4.59
CA ASN A 56 3.16 20.63 3.92
C ASN A 56 3.82 21.62 4.87
N GLU A 57 4.79 21.17 5.66
CA GLU A 57 5.43 22.01 6.68
C GLU A 57 6.20 23.19 6.05
N CYS A 58 6.63 23.06 4.79
CA CYS A 58 7.26 24.16 4.05
C CYS A 58 6.29 25.30 3.70
N GLU A 59 5.01 24.98 3.48
CA GLU A 59 3.96 25.98 3.24
C GLU A 59 3.39 26.52 4.56
N GLU A 60 3.17 25.65 5.54
CA GLU A 60 2.61 26.05 6.84
C GLU A 60 3.61 26.84 7.68
N SER A 61 4.90 26.55 7.57
CA SER A 61 5.98 27.27 8.27
C SER A 61 7.16 27.58 7.33
N PRO A 62 7.09 28.67 6.55
CA PRO A 62 8.12 29.04 5.57
C PRO A 62 9.53 29.26 6.17
N ALA A 63 9.63 29.50 7.48
CA ALA A 63 10.88 29.70 8.21
C ALA A 63 11.32 28.48 9.03
N ILE A 64 10.73 27.30 8.77
CA ILE A 64 11.06 26.06 9.50
C ILE A 64 12.51 25.60 9.30
N CYS A 65 13.11 25.98 8.16
CA CYS A 65 14.46 25.62 7.80
C CYS A 65 15.49 26.72 8.13
N PRO A 66 16.73 26.36 8.52
CA PRO A 66 17.80 27.31 8.75
C PRO A 66 18.08 28.20 7.53
N SER A 67 18.59 29.40 7.76
CA SER A 67 18.99 30.31 6.67
C SER A 67 19.94 29.62 5.68
N GLN A 68 19.80 29.91 4.39
CA GLN A 68 20.57 29.34 3.27
C GLN A 68 20.24 27.88 2.91
N THR A 69 19.29 27.24 3.60
CA THR A 69 18.75 25.93 3.21
C THR A 69 17.39 26.10 2.50
N LYS A 70 17.03 25.16 1.63
CA LYS A 70 15.74 25.06 0.97
C LYS A 70 14.88 24.01 1.65
N CYS A 71 13.64 24.36 1.96
CA CYS A 71 12.65 23.40 2.45
C CYS A 71 12.11 22.55 1.30
N VAL A 72 12.01 21.25 1.51
CA VAL A 72 11.36 20.28 0.62
C VAL A 72 10.36 19.47 1.44
N ASN A 73 9.10 19.50 1.01
CA ASN A 73 8.04 18.70 1.60
C ASN A 73 8.18 17.23 1.18
N ILE A 74 8.01 16.29 2.12
CA ILE A 74 8.05 14.85 1.87
C ILE A 74 6.87 14.16 2.56
N PHE A 75 6.43 13.00 2.08
CA PHE A 75 5.30 12.32 2.72
C PHE A 75 5.58 11.99 4.19
N GLY A 76 4.79 12.58 5.09
CA GLY A 76 4.86 12.45 6.54
C GLY A 76 5.92 13.30 7.23
N ALA A 77 6.64 14.18 6.51
CA ALA A 77 7.71 15.01 7.08
C ALA A 77 8.18 16.15 6.14
N PHE A 78 9.23 16.86 6.54
CA PHE A 78 9.95 17.79 5.67
C PHE A 78 11.46 17.62 5.81
N ALA A 79 12.19 18.14 4.83
CA ALA A 79 13.65 18.17 4.87
C ALA A 79 14.20 19.54 4.47
N CYS A 80 15.20 19.99 5.22
CA CYS A 80 15.97 21.19 4.91
C CYS A 80 17.25 20.77 4.19
N VAL A 81 17.38 21.17 2.94
CA VAL A 81 18.48 20.75 2.07
C VAL A 81 19.26 21.94 1.55
N ASN A 82 20.57 21.74 1.40
CA ASN A 82 21.44 22.70 0.73
C ASN A 82 21.59 22.26 -0.73
N ASP A 83 22.02 23.17 -1.61
CA ASP A 83 22.34 22.82 -3.01
C ASP A 83 23.47 21.77 -3.14
N LEU A 84 24.16 21.46 -2.04
CA LEU A 84 25.20 20.43 -1.93
C LEU A 84 24.70 19.08 -1.38
N THR A 85 23.49 19.03 -0.82
CA THR A 85 22.87 17.76 -0.44
C THR A 85 22.15 17.21 -1.66
N PRO A 86 22.46 16.00 -2.15
CA PRO A 86 21.57 15.34 -3.11
C PRO A 86 20.18 15.36 -2.49
N SER A 87 19.18 15.82 -3.25
CA SER A 87 17.80 16.03 -2.82
C SER A 87 17.35 15.02 -1.77
N PRO A 88 16.53 15.41 -0.78
CA PRO A 88 15.94 14.48 0.17
C PRO A 88 14.81 13.76 -0.57
N VAL A 89 15.18 13.01 -1.61
CA VAL A 89 14.43 11.84 -1.96
C VAL A 89 14.69 10.96 -0.75
N LEU A 90 13.81 11.10 0.27
CA LEU A 90 13.40 9.96 1.07
C LEU A 90 13.40 8.81 0.09
N ASP A 91 14.20 7.80 0.36
CA ASP A 91 14.55 6.75 -0.59
C ASP A 91 13.31 5.91 -0.94
N VAL A 92 12.37 6.51 -1.67
CA VAL A 92 11.28 5.84 -2.36
C VAL A 92 11.85 5.02 -3.49
N ARG A 93 13.11 5.24 -3.89
CA ARG A 93 13.81 4.24 -4.70
C ARG A 93 13.84 2.93 -3.91
N ASN A 94 14.10 2.89 -2.61
CA ASN A 94 14.04 1.64 -1.84
C ASN A 94 12.64 1.12 -1.44
N ILE A 95 11.55 1.88 -1.61
CA ILE A 95 10.17 1.35 -1.44
C ILE A 95 9.52 1.01 -2.80
N LEU A 96 9.90 1.69 -3.88
CA LEU A 96 9.44 1.45 -5.26
C LEU A 96 10.45 0.66 -6.12
N THR A 97 11.62 0.26 -5.60
CA THR A 97 12.48 -0.77 -6.23
C THR A 97 12.00 -2.18 -5.91
N VAL A 98 10.68 -2.41 -5.93
CA VAL A 98 10.26 -3.52 -6.79
C VAL A 98 10.55 -3.00 -8.19
N ASP A 99 11.79 -3.18 -8.65
CA ASP A 99 12.22 -2.75 -9.97
C ASP A 99 11.08 -3.09 -10.94
N VAL A 100 10.54 -2.11 -11.65
CA VAL A 100 9.46 -2.36 -12.61
C VAL A 100 9.93 -3.41 -13.63
N ALA A 101 11.24 -3.56 -13.84
CA ALA A 101 11.85 -4.69 -14.52
C ALA A 101 11.73 -6.03 -13.75
N ASP A 102 11.85 -6.10 -12.42
CA ASP A 102 11.61 -7.34 -11.64
C ASP A 102 10.13 -7.74 -11.59
N TYR A 103 9.20 -6.77 -11.44
CA TYR A 103 7.75 -7.06 -11.54
C TYR A 103 7.36 -7.51 -12.95
N ASN A 104 7.80 -6.79 -13.99
CA ASN A 104 7.56 -7.19 -15.38
C ASN A 104 8.24 -8.53 -15.71
N ARG A 105 9.43 -8.80 -15.16
CA ARG A 105 10.12 -10.09 -15.34
C ARG A 105 9.36 -11.24 -14.68
N ARG A 106 8.81 -11.06 -13.48
CA ARG A 106 7.95 -12.06 -12.82
C ARG A 106 6.65 -12.28 -13.60
N LEU A 107 5.99 -11.21 -14.05
CA LEU A 107 4.76 -11.30 -14.84
C LEU A 107 5.00 -11.98 -16.19
N VAL A 108 6.05 -11.59 -16.92
CA VAL A 108 6.45 -12.21 -18.19
C VAL A 108 6.83 -13.68 -17.98
N ALA A 109 7.54 -14.03 -16.91
CA ALA A 109 7.86 -15.42 -16.59
C ALA A 109 6.60 -16.26 -16.35
N VAL A 110 5.60 -15.75 -15.62
CA VAL A 110 4.32 -16.45 -15.41
C VAL A 110 3.56 -16.66 -16.72
N LEU A 111 3.48 -15.63 -17.58
CA LEU A 111 2.82 -15.73 -18.89
C LEU A 111 3.53 -16.74 -19.82
N VAL A 112 4.87 -16.74 -19.83
CA VAL A 112 5.67 -17.70 -20.62
C VAL A 112 5.49 -19.14 -20.10
N ILE A 113 5.56 -19.35 -18.78
CA ILE A 113 5.35 -20.69 -18.19
C ILE A 113 3.93 -21.20 -18.49
N SER A 114 2.91 -20.36 -18.35
CA SER A 114 1.52 -20.74 -18.64
C SER A 114 1.32 -21.14 -20.11
N SER A 115 1.87 -20.39 -21.06
CA SER A 115 1.78 -20.71 -22.49
C SER A 115 2.51 -21.99 -22.87
N ILE A 116 3.70 -22.25 -22.30
CA ILE A 116 4.42 -23.52 -22.48
C ILE A 116 3.61 -24.70 -21.91
N LEU A 117 3.05 -24.56 -20.71
CA LEU A 117 2.21 -25.61 -20.10
C LEU A 117 0.97 -25.92 -20.94
N ILE A 118 0.30 -24.88 -21.46
CA ILE A 118 -0.86 -25.06 -22.37
C ILE A 118 -0.44 -25.82 -23.62
N LEU A 119 0.69 -25.48 -24.26
CA LEU A 119 1.19 -26.20 -25.42
C LEU A 119 1.48 -27.66 -25.09
N VAL A 120 2.17 -27.95 -23.99
CA VAL A 120 2.46 -29.32 -23.54
C VAL A 120 1.18 -30.12 -23.34
N VAL A 121 0.16 -29.54 -22.71
CA VAL A 121 -1.14 -30.20 -22.48
C VAL A 121 -1.86 -30.46 -23.81
N VAL A 122 -1.87 -29.50 -24.73
CA VAL A 122 -2.49 -29.64 -26.05
C VAL A 122 -1.79 -30.74 -26.86
N PHE A 123 -0.46 -30.77 -26.89
CA PHE A 123 0.30 -31.82 -27.57
C PHE A 123 0.08 -33.19 -26.91
N ALA A 124 0.11 -33.27 -25.58
CA ALA A 124 -0.17 -34.52 -24.87
C ALA A 124 -1.60 -35.02 -25.14
N TYR A 125 -2.57 -34.11 -25.21
CA TYR A 125 -3.95 -34.45 -25.56
C TYR A 125 -4.08 -34.90 -27.02
N ALA A 126 -3.45 -34.20 -27.96
CA ALA A 126 -3.42 -34.59 -29.37
C ALA A 126 -2.77 -35.96 -29.58
N ALA A 127 -1.60 -36.19 -28.96
CA ALA A 127 -0.91 -37.47 -29.00
C ALA A 127 -1.75 -38.60 -28.39
N ARG A 128 -2.38 -38.37 -27.24
CA ARG A 128 -3.32 -39.34 -26.63
C ARG A 128 -4.51 -39.63 -27.53
N ARG A 129 -5.05 -38.62 -28.23
CA ARG A 129 -6.16 -38.79 -29.17
C ARG A 129 -5.77 -39.63 -30.37
N GLU A 130 -4.60 -39.41 -30.94
CA GLU A 130 -4.09 -40.22 -32.06
C GLU A 130 -3.84 -41.67 -31.64
N PHE A 131 -3.24 -41.87 -30.46
CA PHE A 131 -3.05 -43.21 -29.90
C PHE A 131 -4.39 -43.92 -29.67
N ARG A 132 -5.41 -43.23 -29.16
CA ARG A 132 -6.77 -43.79 -28.99
C ARG A 132 -7.41 -44.18 -30.33
N LYS A 133 -7.30 -43.33 -31.36
CA LYS A 133 -7.77 -43.67 -32.71
C LYS A 133 -7.04 -44.89 -33.30
N SER A 134 -5.78 -45.10 -32.93
CA SER A 134 -5.01 -46.28 -33.35
C SER A 134 -5.46 -47.55 -32.61
N LEU A 135 -5.93 -47.44 -31.37
CA LEU A 135 -6.48 -48.56 -30.60
C LEU A 135 -7.86 -49.00 -31.09
N GLU A 136 -8.73 -48.06 -31.48
CA GLU A 136 -10.08 -48.36 -32.01
C GLU A 136 -10.06 -49.02 -33.41
N LYS A 137 -8.88 -49.13 -34.05
CA LYS A 137 -8.70 -49.80 -35.35
C LYS A 137 -8.24 -51.26 -35.25
N PHE A 138 -7.97 -51.76 -34.04
CA PHE A 138 -7.72 -53.18 -33.76
C PHE A 138 -8.97 -53.80 -33.13
#